data_AF-A0A4Y2GSY1-F1
#
_entry.id   AF-A0A4Y2GSY1-F1
#
_cell.length_a   1.000
_cell.length_b   1.000
_cell.length_c   1.000
_cell.angle_alpha   90.00
_cell.angle_beta   90.00
_cell.angle_gamma   90.00
#
_symmetry.space_group_name_H-M   'P 1'
#
loop_
_entity.id
_entity.type
_entity.pdbx_description
1 polymer ?
#
loop_
_entity_poly.entity_id
_entity_poly.type
_entity_poly.pdbx_seq_one_letter_code
_entity_poly.pdbx_strand_id
1 'polypeptide(L)'
;MLYRERFPEGPHPTRQTILNVVKCLREAGCATSRPRNVGRKVQSEVVITYAFAHPQSSTKMISENCGLSKSRVWTIRCSSIPMHAYAGIDAERG
;
A
#
# COMPACT_ATOMS: atom_id res chain seq x y z
N MET A 1 28.21 -4.11 24.94
CA MET A 1 27.59 -5.09 25.87
C MET A 1 26.05 -5.13 25.82
N LEU A 2 25.34 -4.08 25.36
CA LEU A 2 23.87 -4.03 25.33
C LEU A 2 23.13 -5.16 24.57
N TYR A 3 23.74 -5.79 23.57
CA TYR A 3 23.07 -6.82 22.77
C TYR A 3 22.88 -8.14 23.55
N ARG A 4 23.93 -8.55 24.28
CA ARG A 4 23.95 -9.74 25.15
C ARG A 4 22.96 -9.65 26.32
N GLU A 5 22.72 -8.44 26.80
CA GLU A 5 21.77 -8.16 27.88
C GLU A 5 20.31 -8.26 27.41
N ARG A 6 20.04 -7.87 26.16
CA ARG A 6 18.69 -7.92 25.56
C ARG A 6 18.34 -9.29 24.99
N PHE A 7 19.34 -10.02 24.52
CA PHE A 7 19.16 -11.33 23.91
C PHE A 7 20.16 -12.30 24.57
N PRO A 8 19.72 -13.04 25.60
CA PRO A 8 20.58 -14.02 26.25
C PRO A 8 21.01 -15.09 25.23
N GLU A 9 22.16 -15.72 25.47
CA GLU A 9 22.73 -16.80 24.64
C GLU A 9 21.95 -18.12 24.77
N GLY A 10 20.63 -18.05 24.71
CA GLY A 10 19.73 -19.19 24.72
C GLY A 10 19.53 -19.77 23.32
N PRO A 11 18.97 -20.98 23.22
CA PRO A 11 18.57 -21.55 21.95
C PRO A 11 17.67 -20.58 21.19
N HIS A 12 17.99 -20.32 19.92
CA HIS A 12 17.14 -19.50 19.08
C HIS A 12 15.75 -20.15 18.99
N PRO A 13 14.67 -19.37 19.11
CA PRO A 13 13.32 -19.93 19.00
C PRO A 13 13.19 -20.73 17.71
N THR A 14 12.71 -21.96 17.83
CA THR A 14 12.43 -22.77 16.64
C THR A 14 11.27 -22.16 15.87
N ARG A 15 11.15 -22.52 14.58
CA ARG A 15 10.00 -22.11 13.76
C ARG A 15 8.66 -22.45 14.43
N GLN A 16 8.57 -23.60 15.10
CA GLN A 16 7.35 -24.02 15.78
C GLN A 16 6.99 -23.09 16.95
N THR A 17 7.98 -22.70 17.76
CA THR A 17 7.79 -21.75 18.87
C THR A 17 7.30 -20.40 18.37
N ILE A 18 7.90 -19.90 17.29
CA ILE A 18 7.47 -18.64 16.65
C ILE A 18 6.01 -18.74 16.19
N LEU A 19 5.65 -19.82 15.50
CA LEU A 19 4.28 -20.01 15.01
C LEU A 19 3.26 -20.08 16.16
N ASN A 20 3.59 -20.75 17.25
CA ASN A 20 2.72 -20.82 18.43
C ASN A 20 2.54 -19.44 19.08
N VAL A 21 3.62 -18.66 19.24
CA VAL A 21 3.53 -17.29 19.77
C VAL A 21 2.65 -16.41 18.88
N VAL A 22 2.83 -16.47 17.55
CA VAL A 22 2.01 -15.68 16.63
C VAL A 22 0.54 -16.15 16.65
N LYS A 23 0.28 -17.45 16.83
CA LYS A 23 -1.08 -17.98 17.03
C LYS A 23 -1.72 -17.38 18.29
N CYS A 24 -1.05 -17.43 19.44
CA CYS A 24 -1.54 -16.85 20.69
C CYS A 24 -1.78 -15.33 20.58
N LEU A 25 -0.89 -14.60 19.89
CA LEU A 25 -1.07 -13.17 19.67
C LEU A 25 -2.28 -12.85 18.79
N ARG A 26 -2.63 -13.72 17.85
CA ARG A 26 -3.87 -13.59 17.05
C ARG A 26 -5.10 -13.88 17.89
N GLU A 27 -5.08 -14.95 18.68
CA GLU A 27 -6.17 -15.31 19.60
C GLU A 27 -6.44 -14.20 20.62
N ALA A 28 -5.38 -13.57 21.15
CA ALA A 28 -5.48 -12.44 22.07
C ALA A 28 -5.85 -11.11 21.39
N GLY A 29 -5.98 -11.06 20.06
CA GLY A 29 -6.26 -9.82 19.32
C GLY A 29 -5.09 -8.82 19.28
N CYS A 30 -3.91 -9.16 19.81
CA CYS A 30 -2.72 -8.31 19.79
C CYS A 30 -2.05 -8.26 18.42
N ALA A 31 -2.23 -9.29 17.60
CA ALA A 31 -1.75 -9.36 16.22
C ALA A 31 -2.82 -8.92 15.21
N THR A 32 -3.55 -7.84 15.49
CA THR A 32 -4.32 -7.17 14.45
C THR A 32 -3.35 -6.51 13.48
N SER A 33 -3.48 -6.80 12.18
CA SER A 33 -2.77 -6.03 11.16
C SER A 33 -3.15 -4.57 11.35
N ARG A 34 -2.21 -3.75 11.82
CA ARG A 34 -2.40 -2.30 11.97
C ARG A 34 -3.07 -1.78 10.70
N PRO A 35 -4.20 -1.06 10.77
CA PRO A 35 -4.81 -0.49 9.58
C PRO A 35 -3.79 0.47 8.96
N ARG A 36 -3.14 0.02 7.89
CA ARG A 36 -2.41 0.92 7.00
C ARG A 36 -3.48 1.86 6.46
N ASN A 37 -3.28 3.17 6.68
CA ASN A 37 -3.96 4.29 6.02
C ASN A 37 -5.04 5.06 6.80
N VAL A 38 -4.80 5.42 8.07
CA VAL A 38 -5.62 6.44 8.76
C VAL A 38 -5.27 7.90 8.39
N GLY A 39 -4.29 8.14 7.49
CA GLY A 39 -3.78 9.49 7.20
C GLY A 39 -3.79 9.95 5.73
N ARG A 40 -4.41 9.22 4.80
CA ARG A 40 -4.39 9.55 3.35
C ARG A 40 -5.75 9.54 2.66
N LYS A 41 -6.83 9.60 3.42
CA LYS A 41 -8.18 9.54 2.84
C LYS A 41 -8.65 10.91 2.35
N VAL A 42 -8.35 11.99 3.08
CA VAL A 42 -8.96 13.32 2.92
C VAL A 42 -8.70 14.05 1.60
N GLN A 43 -7.68 13.68 0.81
CA GLN A 43 -7.43 14.30 -0.50
C GLN A 43 -7.77 13.40 -1.69
N SER A 44 -8.25 12.17 -1.46
CA SER A 44 -8.50 11.24 -2.55
C SER A 44 -9.72 11.65 -3.37
N GLU A 45 -10.77 12.16 -2.72
CA GLU A 45 -12.06 12.39 -3.35
C GLU A 45 -11.99 13.52 -4.39
N VAL A 46 -11.43 14.68 -4.03
CA VAL A 46 -11.27 15.83 -4.94
C VAL A 46 -10.42 15.46 -6.15
N VAL A 47 -9.36 14.68 -5.93
CA VAL A 47 -8.41 14.23 -6.97
C VAL A 47 -9.06 13.21 -7.89
N ILE A 48 -9.86 12.29 -7.34
CA ILE A 48 -10.68 11.35 -8.11
C ILE A 48 -11.64 12.16 -8.98
N THR A 49 -12.43 13.08 -8.43
CA THR A 49 -13.37 13.90 -9.23
C THR A 49 -12.66 14.72 -10.31
N TYR A 50 -11.52 15.33 -9.99
CA TYR A 50 -10.77 16.12 -10.98
C TYR A 50 -10.16 15.25 -12.08
N ALA A 51 -9.54 14.12 -11.72
CA ALA A 51 -8.94 13.20 -12.68
C ALA A 51 -9.98 12.52 -13.59
N PHE A 52 -11.19 12.25 -13.06
CA PHE A 52 -12.30 11.69 -13.81
C PHE A 52 -13.00 12.72 -14.72
N ALA A 53 -13.15 13.97 -14.26
CA ALA A 53 -13.71 15.04 -15.08
C ALA A 53 -12.79 15.46 -16.25
N HIS A 54 -11.49 15.15 -16.15
CA HIS A 54 -10.49 15.54 -17.15
C HIS A 54 -9.63 14.35 -17.60
N PRO A 55 -10.21 13.34 -18.29
CA PRO A 55 -9.49 12.11 -18.68
C PRO A 55 -8.32 12.37 -19.64
N GLN A 56 -8.41 13.44 -20.44
CA GLN A 56 -7.38 13.87 -21.38
C GLN A 56 -6.26 14.69 -20.73
N SER A 57 -6.42 15.11 -19.46
CA SER A 57 -5.41 15.88 -18.75
C SER A 57 -4.21 15.01 -18.40
N SER A 58 -3.01 15.56 -18.59
CA SER A 58 -1.77 14.86 -18.28
C SER A 58 -1.62 14.65 -16.77
N THR A 59 -0.92 13.58 -16.37
CA THR A 59 -0.60 13.32 -14.96
C THR A 59 0.14 14.50 -14.31
N LYS A 60 0.91 15.27 -15.10
CA LYS A 60 1.60 16.49 -14.64
C LYS A 60 0.61 17.60 -14.28
N MET A 61 -0.34 17.90 -15.17
CA MET A 61 -1.37 18.92 -14.93
C MET A 61 -2.22 18.60 -13.69
N ILE A 62 -2.61 17.33 -13.54
CA ILE A 62 -3.39 16.89 -12.37
C ILE A 62 -2.54 16.98 -11.09
N SER A 63 -1.25 16.65 -11.16
CA SER A 63 -0.34 16.74 -10.01
C SER A 63 -0.14 18.18 -9.53
N GLU A 64 -0.02 19.13 -10.46
CA GLU A 64 0.14 20.56 -10.18
C GLU A 64 -1.15 21.17 -9.61
N ASN A 65 -2.29 20.87 -10.21
CA ASN A 65 -3.59 21.39 -9.74
C ASN A 65 -4.02 20.82 -8.39
N CYS A 66 -3.61 19.58 -8.06
CA CYS A 66 -3.98 18.91 -6.82
C CYS A 66 -2.90 18.99 -5.72
N GLY A 67 -1.73 19.58 -5.99
CA GLY A 67 -0.60 19.58 -5.05
C GLY A 67 -0.07 18.19 -4.69
N LEU A 68 -0.21 17.22 -5.60
CA LEU A 68 0.17 15.82 -5.38
C LEU A 68 1.41 15.43 -6.18
N SER A 69 2.04 14.32 -5.80
CA SER A 69 3.07 13.72 -6.64
C SER A 69 2.45 13.02 -7.86
N LYS A 70 3.16 13.03 -8.99
CA LYS A 70 2.74 12.30 -10.22
C LYS A 70 2.45 10.82 -9.96
N SER A 71 3.25 10.18 -9.11
CA SER A 71 3.04 8.77 -8.72
C SER A 71 1.73 8.57 -7.98
N ARG A 72 1.33 9.50 -7.10
CA ARG A 72 0.04 9.44 -6.39
C ARG A 72 -1.14 9.56 -7.36
N VAL A 73 -1.05 10.48 -8.32
CA VAL A 73 -2.06 10.65 -9.37
C VAL A 73 -2.17 9.39 -10.24
N TRP A 74 -1.04 8.80 -10.62
CA TRP A 74 -1.00 7.54 -11.37
C TRP A 74 -1.68 6.39 -10.62
N THR A 75 -1.38 6.22 -9.34
CA THR A 75 -2.03 5.18 -8.51
C THR A 75 -3.54 5.38 -8.42
N ILE A 76 -4.02 6.61 -8.26
CA ILE A 76 -5.46 6.91 -8.19
C ILE A 76 -6.15 6.60 -9.53
N ARG A 77 -5.53 7.01 -10.65
CA ARG A 77 -6.04 6.73 -12.00
C ARG A 77 -6.07 5.22 -12.28
N CYS A 78 -4.98 4.51 -12.05
CA CYS A 78 -4.88 3.07 -12.33
C CYS A 78 -5.66 2.19 -11.33
N SER A 79 -5.77 2.60 -10.06
CA SER A 79 -6.58 1.87 -9.06
C SER A 79 -8.08 1.95 -9.36
N SER A 80 -8.51 2.89 -10.18
CA SER A 80 -9.89 3.03 -10.63
C SER A 80 -10.16 2.26 -11.94
N ILE A 81 -9.12 1.73 -12.58
CA ILE A 81 -9.23 0.84 -13.74
C ILE A 81 -9.21 -0.60 -13.20
N PRO A 82 -10.18 -1.46 -13.56
CA PRO A 82 -10.16 -2.86 -13.16
C PRO A 82 -8.85 -3.53 -13.57
N MET A 83 -8.18 -4.20 -12.62
CA MET A 83 -6.91 -4.92 -12.83
C MET A 83 -6.95 -5.99 -13.94
N HIS A 84 -8.12 -6.31 -14.50
CA HIS A 84 -8.30 -7.25 -15.59
C HIS A 84 -7.90 -6.71 -16.98
N ALA A 85 -7.47 -5.46 -17.11
CA ALA A 85 -7.10 -4.86 -18.40
C ALA A 85 -5.61 -5.03 -18.80
N TYR A 86 -4.78 -5.72 -18.00
CA TYR A 86 -3.38 -5.99 -18.37
C TYR A 86 -3.18 -7.16 -19.33
N ALA A 87 -4.25 -7.85 -19.75
CA ALA A 87 -4.16 -9.03 -20.60
C ALA A 87 -4.25 -8.75 -22.12
N GLY A 88 -4.13 -7.50 -22.58
CA GLY A 88 -4.38 -7.20 -24.00
C GLY A 88 -3.84 -5.89 -24.56
N ILE A 89 -2.74 -5.34 -24.02
CA ILE A 89 -2.09 -4.16 -24.64
C ILE A 89 -0.67 -4.54 -25.07
N ASP A 90 -0.53 -5.58 -25.90
CA ASP A 90 0.70 -5.90 -26.65
C ASP A 90 0.37 -6.39 -28.08
N ALA A 91 -0.79 -6.03 -28.62
CA ALA A 91 -1.09 -6.17 -30.05
C ALA A 91 -1.44 -4.79 -30.60
N GLU A 92 -0.86 -4.45 -31.76
CA GLU A 92 -1.02 -3.20 -32.52
C GLU A 92 -0.10 -2.02 -32.12
N ARG A 93 1.19 -2.20 -32.40
CA ARG A 93 2.00 -1.15 -33.04
C ARG A 93 2.34 -1.61 -34.46
N GLY A 94 1.50 -1.22 -35.40
CA GLY A 94 1.87 -1.08 -36.81
C GLY A 94 2.59 0.24 -37.04
#